data_AF-A0A5D4RZ97-F1
#
_entry.id   AF-A0A5D4RZ97-F1
#
_cell.length_a   1.000
_cell.length_b   1.000
_cell.length_c   1.000
_cell.angle_alpha   90.00
_cell.angle_beta   90.00
_cell.angle_gamma   90.00
#
_symmetry.space_group_name_H-M   'P 1'
#
loop_
_entity.id
_entity.type
_entity.pdbx_description
1 polymer ?
#
loop_
_entity_poly.entity_id
_entity_poly.type
_entity_poly.pdbx_seq_one_letter_code
_entity_poly.pdbx_strand_id
1 'polypeptide(L)'
;MNKKKVIRIVSVLSLGTILLTLWAVFSYQESDKFGGFPVPQLAKKTVSRDDFESYKWAGTSEAKEDGLPFLYRSHIKAGGWKKTFTEGTLTTYQKGEHKIDVIAQTGYLSINVSRE
;
A
#
# COMPACT_ATOMS: atom_id res chain seq x y z
N MET A 1 -0.82 -32.69 -24.99
CA MET A 1 -1.69 -32.23 -23.88
C MET A 1 -3.10 -31.96 -24.42
N ASN A 2 -4.16 -32.38 -23.73
CA ASN A 2 -5.55 -32.28 -24.24
C ASN A 2 -6.03 -30.82 -24.24
N LYS A 3 -6.61 -30.33 -25.35
CA LYS A 3 -7.15 -28.97 -25.49
C LYS A 3 -8.11 -28.59 -24.35
N LYS A 4 -8.94 -29.52 -23.87
CA LYS A 4 -9.85 -29.31 -22.72
C LYS A 4 -9.09 -29.10 -21.40
N LYS A 5 -7.93 -29.76 -21.22
CA LYS A 5 -7.06 -29.56 -20.04
C LYS A 5 -6.37 -28.19 -20.09
N VAL A 6 -5.90 -27.78 -21.27
CA VAL A 6 -5.28 -26.46 -21.45
C VAL A 6 -6.26 -25.33 -21.16
N ILE A 7 -7.49 -25.41 -21.68
CA ILE A 7 -8.55 -24.41 -21.43
C ILE A 7 -8.84 -24.31 -19.93
N ARG A 8 -8.98 -25.44 -19.22
CA ARG A 8 -9.21 -25.42 -17.76
C ARG A 8 -8.08 -24.75 -16.98
N ILE A 9 -6.82 -25.02 -17.34
CA ILE A 9 -5.66 -24.41 -16.67
C ILE A 9 -5.65 -22.89 -16.91
N VAL A 10 -5.88 -22.45 -18.14
CA VAL A 10 -5.94 -21.02 -18.48
C VAL A 10 -7.10 -20.33 -17.76
N SER A 11 -8.27 -20.95 -17.68
CA SER A 11 -9.42 -20.41 -16.95
C SER A 11 -9.15 -20.26 -15.44
N VAL A 12 -8.49 -21.23 -14.81
CA VAL A 12 -8.13 -21.15 -13.37
C VAL A 12 -7.09 -20.05 -13.13
N LEU A 13 -6.08 -19.94 -13.98
CA LEU A 13 -5.06 -18.90 -13.87
C LEU A 13 -5.67 -17.50 -14.03
N SER A 14 -6.49 -17.29 -15.06
CA SER A 14 -7.17 -16.01 -15.29
C SER A 14 -8.12 -15.63 -14.16
N LEU A 15 -8.89 -16.58 -13.62
CA LEU A 15 -9.75 -16.33 -12.46
C LEU A 15 -8.93 -15.96 -11.21
N GLY A 16 -7.81 -16.65 -10.98
CA GLY A 16 -6.87 -16.34 -9.89
C GLY A 16 -6.28 -14.93 -10.01
N THR A 17 -5.89 -14.52 -11.22
CA THR A 17 -5.41 -13.15 -11.47
C THR A 17 -6.49 -12.12 -11.19
N ILE A 18 -7.73 -12.34 -11.65
CA ILE A 18 -8.86 -11.43 -11.41
C ILE A 18 -9.11 -11.27 -9.90
N LEU A 19 -9.19 -12.38 -9.16
CA LEU A 19 -9.40 -12.36 -7.71
C LEU A 19 -8.28 -11.62 -6.96
N LEU A 20 -7.02 -11.85 -7.34
CA LEU A 20 -5.87 -11.15 -6.76
C LEU A 20 -5.92 -9.64 -7.02
N THR A 21 -6.28 -9.24 -8.24
CA THR A 21 -6.41 -7.82 -8.59
C THR A 21 -7.55 -7.14 -7.84
N LEU A 22 -8.73 -7.79 -7.75
CA LEU A 22 -9.86 -7.26 -6.99
C LEU A 22 -9.50 -7.10 -5.51
N TRP A 23 -8.89 -8.12 -4.91
CA TRP A 23 -8.50 -8.04 -3.51
C TRP A 23 -7.49 -6.92 -3.24
N ALA A 24 -6.52 -6.72 -4.13
CA ALA A 24 -5.57 -5.62 -4.02
C ALA A 24 -6.24 -4.23 -4.10
N VAL A 25 -7.26 -4.07 -4.95
CA VAL A 25 -8.00 -2.79 -5.09
C VAL A 25 -8.83 -2.50 -3.84
N PHE A 26 -9.51 -3.51 -3.28
CA PHE A 26 -10.31 -3.31 -2.06
C PHE A 26 -9.49 -3.22 -0.77
N SER A 27 -8.19 -3.53 -0.80
CA SER A 27 -7.34 -3.52 0.40
C SER A 27 -6.95 -2.10 0.85
N TYR A 28 -7.07 -1.11 -0.04
CA TYR A 28 -6.59 0.25 0.19
C TYR A 28 -7.66 1.27 -0.20
N GLN A 29 -7.76 2.35 0.57
CA GLN A 29 -8.68 3.45 0.32
C GLN A 29 -7.89 4.74 0.15
N GLU A 30 -8.19 5.52 -0.88
CA GLU A 30 -7.63 6.87 -1.01
C GLU A 30 -8.15 7.76 0.13
N SER A 31 -7.23 8.50 0.75
CA SER A 31 -7.55 9.39 1.87
C SER A 31 -7.53 10.84 1.43
N ASP A 32 -8.67 11.53 1.51
CA ASP A 32 -8.77 12.97 1.24
C ASP A 32 -7.82 13.78 2.15
N LYS A 33 -7.62 13.34 3.39
CA LYS A 33 -6.68 13.93 4.35
C LYS A 33 -5.24 13.98 3.80
N PHE A 34 -4.88 13.01 2.96
CA PHE A 34 -3.53 12.84 2.44
C PHE A 34 -3.47 13.04 0.93
N GLY A 35 -4.35 13.87 0.36
CA GLY A 35 -4.34 14.18 -1.08
C GLY A 35 -4.54 12.94 -1.95
N GLY A 36 -5.33 11.97 -1.48
CA GLY A 36 -5.57 10.69 -2.16
C GLY A 36 -4.49 9.64 -1.92
N PHE A 37 -3.64 9.79 -0.89
CA PHE A 37 -2.68 8.73 -0.54
C PHE A 37 -3.43 7.48 -0.07
N PRO A 38 -3.07 6.28 -0.56
CA PRO A 38 -3.77 5.06 -0.19
C PRO A 38 -3.51 4.71 1.28
N VAL A 39 -4.57 4.32 1.99
CA VAL A 39 -4.54 3.89 3.39
C VAL A 39 -5.07 2.45 3.48
N PRO A 40 -4.39 1.54 4.20
CA PRO A 40 -4.85 0.16 4.34
C PRO A 40 -6.15 0.07 5.14
N GLN A 41 -7.22 -0.46 4.52
CA GLN A 41 -8.54 -0.57 5.17
C GLN A 41 -8.56 -1.57 6.34
N LEU A 42 -7.76 -2.63 6.24
CA LEU A 42 -7.69 -3.67 7.28
C LEU A 42 -6.76 -3.30 8.44
N ALA A 43 -6.09 -2.15 8.37
CA ALA A 43 -5.24 -1.70 9.45
C ALA A 43 -6.09 -1.06 10.55
N LYS A 44 -5.82 -1.42 11.81
CA LYS A 44 -6.57 -0.85 12.94
C LYS A 44 -6.02 0.54 13.23
N LYS A 45 -6.77 1.58 12.89
CA LYS A 45 -6.43 2.98 13.23
C LYS A 45 -6.26 3.12 14.74
N THR A 46 -5.15 3.70 15.17
CA THR A 46 -4.80 3.91 16.59
C THR A 46 -4.84 5.39 16.97
N VAL A 47 -4.39 6.28 16.09
CA VAL A 47 -4.40 7.73 16.31
C VAL A 47 -4.85 8.42 15.02
N SER A 48 -5.61 9.50 15.17
CA SER A 48 -6.01 10.38 14.07
C SER A 48 -5.91 11.84 14.52
N ARG A 49 -5.10 12.62 13.80
CA ARG A 49 -5.00 14.09 13.87
C ARG A 49 -5.18 14.66 12.46
N ASP A 50 -5.13 15.98 12.33
CA ASP A 50 -5.42 16.66 11.06
C ASP A 50 -4.44 16.28 9.94
N ASP A 51 -3.16 16.16 10.24
CA ASP A 51 -2.07 15.89 9.30
C ASP A 51 -1.39 14.52 9.52
N PHE A 52 -1.91 13.70 10.43
CA PHE A 52 -1.25 12.48 10.89
C PHE A 52 -2.28 11.39 11.23
N GLU A 53 -2.00 10.17 10.81
CA GLU A 53 -2.69 8.97 11.26
C GLU A 53 -1.70 7.84 11.55
N SER A 54 -1.99 7.05 12.58
CA SER A 54 -1.24 5.83 12.87
C SER A 54 -2.14 4.62 12.99
N TYR A 55 -1.55 3.47 12.75
CA TYR A 55 -2.24 2.21 12.60
C TYR A 55 -1.43 1.06 13.22
N LYS A 56 -2.15 0.11 13.82
CA LYS A 56 -1.64 -1.23 14.06
C LYS A 56 -1.92 -2.08 12.82
N TRP A 57 -0.87 -2.55 12.16
CA TRP A 57 -0.99 -3.31 10.91
C TRP A 57 0.02 -4.46 10.85
N ALA A 58 -0.47 -5.69 10.84
CA ALA A 58 0.39 -6.88 10.77
C ALA A 58 1.19 -6.99 9.46
N GLY A 59 0.81 -6.22 8.43
CA GLY A 59 1.50 -6.20 7.14
C GLY A 59 2.88 -5.53 7.19
N THR A 60 3.18 -4.70 8.18
CA THR A 60 4.46 -3.98 8.24
C THR A 60 5.53 -4.73 9.04
N SER A 61 6.77 -4.65 8.57
CA SER A 61 7.92 -5.26 9.24
C SER A 61 9.23 -4.64 8.74
N GLU A 62 10.09 -4.27 9.68
CA GLU A 62 11.41 -3.66 9.43
C GLU A 62 12.37 -4.58 8.68
N ALA A 63 12.09 -5.88 8.62
CA ALA A 63 12.82 -6.83 7.79
C ALA A 63 12.62 -6.60 6.28
N LYS A 64 11.70 -5.70 5.89
CA LYS A 64 11.44 -5.29 4.51
C LYS A 64 12.15 -3.97 4.24
N GLU A 65 12.58 -3.76 3.00
CA GLU A 65 13.35 -2.59 2.55
C GLU A 65 12.89 -1.24 3.12
N ASP A 66 11.59 -0.97 3.09
CA ASP A 66 10.96 0.25 3.63
C ASP A 66 9.85 -0.06 4.65
N GLY A 67 9.89 -1.24 5.27
CA GLY A 67 8.87 -1.66 6.23
C GLY A 67 7.53 -2.12 5.63
N LEU A 68 7.26 -1.84 4.35
CA LEU A 68 5.95 -2.05 3.72
C LEU A 68 5.83 -3.40 2.98
N PRO A 69 4.62 -3.96 2.83
CA PRO A 69 4.37 -5.07 1.90
C PRO A 69 4.59 -4.66 0.43
N PHE A 70 5.06 -5.60 -0.39
CA PHE A 70 5.25 -5.40 -1.83
C PHE A 70 3.97 -4.95 -2.56
N LEU A 71 2.82 -5.55 -2.25
CA LEU A 71 1.54 -5.19 -2.86
C LEU A 71 1.15 -3.74 -2.55
N TYR A 72 1.44 -3.27 -1.34
CA TYR A 72 1.14 -1.90 -0.95
C TYR A 72 2.04 -0.90 -1.69
N ARG A 73 3.36 -1.17 -1.79
CA ARG A 73 4.26 -0.37 -2.62
C ARG A 73 3.82 -0.31 -4.08
N SER A 74 3.38 -1.44 -4.62
CA SER A 74 2.89 -1.52 -5.99
C SER A 74 1.63 -0.68 -6.19
N HIS A 75 0.71 -0.72 -5.22
CA HIS A 75 -0.51 0.09 -5.23
C HIS A 75 -0.20 1.59 -5.13
N ILE A 76 0.69 2.01 -4.21
CA ILE A 76 1.17 3.40 -4.09
C ILE A 76 1.72 3.88 -5.44
N LYS A 77 2.62 3.10 -6.06
CA LYS A 77 3.22 3.42 -7.36
C LYS A 77 2.17 3.49 -8.48
N ALA A 78 1.21 2.56 -8.52
CA ALA A 78 0.12 2.56 -9.50
C ALA A 78 -0.79 3.78 -9.35
N GLY A 79 -0.97 4.28 -8.13
CA GLY A 79 -1.67 5.53 -7.82
C GLY A 79 -0.92 6.81 -8.22
N GLY A 80 0.26 6.69 -8.84
CA GLY A 80 1.06 7.83 -9.32
C GLY A 80 1.98 8.47 -8.28
N TRP A 81 2.11 7.87 -7.10
CA TRP A 81 3.00 8.35 -6.06
C TRP A 81 4.45 7.92 -6.33
N LYS A 82 5.36 8.88 -6.33
CA LYS A 82 6.79 8.66 -6.53
C LYS A 82 7.49 8.62 -5.18
N LYS A 83 8.30 7.60 -4.94
CA LYS A 83 9.22 7.56 -3.80
C LYS A 83 10.34 8.57 -4.04
N THR A 84 10.52 9.54 -3.13
CA THR A 84 11.51 10.62 -3.26
C THR A 84 12.63 10.54 -2.23
N PHE A 85 12.38 9.93 -1.07
CA PHE A 85 13.34 9.79 0.01
C PHE A 85 13.08 8.51 0.80
N THR A 86 14.14 7.87 1.28
CA THR A 86 14.06 6.73 2.20
C THR A 86 15.24 6.77 3.16
N GLU A 87 14.94 6.73 4.45
CA GLU A 87 15.93 6.60 5.53
C GLU A 87 15.38 5.66 6.61
N GLY A 88 16.02 4.50 6.77
CA GLY A 88 15.53 3.45 7.66
C GLY A 88 14.08 3.05 7.32
N THR A 89 13.17 3.24 8.28
CA THR A 89 11.74 2.91 8.12
C THR A 89 10.90 4.08 7.61
N LEU A 90 11.49 5.26 7.47
CA LEU A 90 10.85 6.45 6.91
C LEU A 90 10.98 6.44 5.39
N THR A 91 9.86 6.61 4.71
CA THR A 91 9.82 6.81 3.26
C THR A 91 8.89 7.95 2.91
N THR A 92 9.38 8.87 2.10
CA THR A 92 8.60 9.99 1.58
C THR A 92 8.11 9.68 0.16
N TYR A 93 6.83 9.93 -0.06
CA TYR A 93 6.16 9.81 -1.35
C TYR A 93 5.62 11.17 -1.81
N GLN A 94 5.69 11.43 -3.11
CA GLN A 94 5.20 12.68 -3.71
C GLN A 94 4.28 12.43 -4.91
N LYS A 95 3.20 13.21 -4.99
CA LYS A 95 2.28 13.27 -6.13
C LYS A 95 1.79 14.71 -6.32
N GLY A 96 2.32 15.41 -7.33
CA GLY A 96 2.11 16.85 -7.50
C GLY A 96 2.67 17.62 -6.31
N GLU A 97 1.85 18.50 -5.73
CA GLU A 97 2.16 19.30 -4.54
C GLU A 97 2.04 18.51 -3.23
N HIS A 98 1.50 17.29 -3.26
CA HIS A 98 1.33 16.48 -2.06
C HIS A 98 2.59 15.67 -1.76
N LYS A 99 3.06 15.77 -0.52
CA LYS A 99 4.20 15.03 0.01
C LYS A 99 3.79 14.33 1.29
N ILE A 100 4.02 13.01 1.35
CA ILE A 100 3.53 12.14 2.42
C ILE A 100 4.70 11.34 2.97
N ASP A 101 4.89 11.42 4.28
CA ASP A 101 5.85 10.61 5.01
C ASP A 101 5.15 9.36 5.55
N VAL A 102 5.78 8.22 5.33
CA VAL A 102 5.33 6.91 5.79
C VAL A 102 6.40 6.30 6.65
N ILE A 103 6.07 5.97 7.90
CA ILE A 103 6.94 5.19 8.78
C ILE A 103 6.31 3.81 8.95
N ALA A 104 7.07 2.78 8.61
CA ALA A 104 6.60 1.40 8.71
C ALA A 104 7.56 0.56 9.55
N GLN A 105 7.11 0.21 10.75
CA GLN A 105 7.82 -0.65 11.69
C GLN A 105 7.04 -1.95 11.89
N THR A 106 7.62 -2.91 12.60
CA THR A 106 6.96 -4.20 12.84
C THR A 106 5.63 -4.01 13.57
N GLY A 107 4.52 -4.27 12.85
CA GLY A 107 3.16 -4.11 13.38
C GLY A 107 2.63 -2.67 13.46
N TYR A 108 3.41 -1.68 13.03
CA TYR A 108 3.08 -0.25 13.11
C TYR A 108 3.23 0.44 11.76
N LEU A 109 2.26 1.30 11.43
CA LEU A 109 2.29 2.20 10.28
C LEU A 109 1.88 3.59 10.73
N SER A 110 2.63 4.63 10.36
CA SER A 110 2.13 6.00 10.36
C SER A 110 2.20 6.62 8.98
N ILE A 111 1.26 7.51 8.73
CA ILE A 111 1.13 8.30 7.51
C ILE A 111 0.92 9.73 7.95
N ASN A 112 1.75 10.65 7.46
CA ASN A 112 1.58 12.08 7.74
C ASN A 112 1.90 12.92 6.52
N VAL A 113 1.30 14.11 6.48
CA VAL A 113 1.70 15.13 5.51
C VAL A 113 3.11 15.59 5.85
N SER A 114 4.01 15.50 4.89
CA SER A 114 5.40 15.95 5.03
C SER A 114 5.44 17.46 4.93
N ARG A 115 6.05 18.11 5.92
CA ARG A 115 6.38 19.54 5.87
C ARG A 115 7.87 19.62 5.57
N GLU A 116 8.24 20.38 4.54
CA GLU A 116 9.64 20.64 4.22
C GLU A 116 10.40 21.25 5.41
#